data_AF-A0A9D6MGG5-F1
#
_entry.id   AF-A0A9D6MGG5-F1
#
_cell.length_a   1.000
_cell.length_b   1.000
_cell.length_c   1.000
_cell.angle_alpha   90.00
_cell.angle_beta   90.00
_cell.angle_gamma   90.00
#
_symmetry.space_group_name_H-M   'P 1'
#
loop_
_entity.id
_entity.type
_entity.pdbx_description
1 polymer ?
#
loop_
_entity_poly.entity_id
_entity_poly.type
_entity_poly.pdbx_seq_one_letter_code
_entity_poly.pdbx_strand_id
1 'polypeptide(L)'
;MTSETQAASAPAAQRLRPSASIVEALDIAPNDPLVAYFQSAPGAVEVEKLDMDSAALRALKAAGVKLTVPLVGQGELIGLLNLGARLSEQDYSSDDRALLNTLAAQAAPALRVAQLVRQQQIEAQARERLEQELRVARLIQQTLLPKELPALPGYEVAAYYQPAQAVGGDFYDFLYLPDGRLGLVVGDVTDKGVPAALVMATTRSILRASALDGASPGQVLEWVNDLLCPDIPPKM
;
A
#
# COMPACT_ATOMS: atom_id res chain seq x y z
N MET A 1 44.04 65.51 -6.82
CA MET A 1 44.49 64.85 -5.59
C MET A 1 43.26 64.64 -4.72
N THR A 2 42.60 63.50 -4.89
CA THR A 2 41.37 63.16 -4.19
C THR A 2 41.51 61.72 -3.70
N SER A 3 41.45 61.63 -2.38
CA SER A 3 41.64 60.49 -1.49
C SER A 3 40.80 59.27 -1.81
N GLU A 4 41.46 58.10 -1.86
CA GLU A 4 40.87 56.78 -1.74
C GLU A 4 40.15 56.64 -0.39
N THR A 5 38.86 56.32 -0.41
CA THR A 5 38.11 55.92 0.77
C THR A 5 37.91 54.41 0.70
N GLN A 6 38.67 53.70 1.53
CA GLN A 6 38.65 52.26 1.68
C GLN A 6 37.36 51.86 2.42
N ALA A 7 36.43 51.22 1.72
CA ALA A 7 35.22 50.66 2.30
C ALA A 7 35.59 49.43 3.15
N ALA A 8 35.55 49.58 4.47
CA ALA A 8 35.67 48.49 5.43
C ALA A 8 34.47 47.53 5.27
N SER A 9 34.74 46.30 4.86
CA SER A 9 33.75 45.23 4.84
C SER A 9 33.42 44.79 6.27
N ALA A 10 32.16 44.90 6.66
CA ALA A 10 31.65 44.31 7.89
C ALA A 10 31.70 42.78 7.78
N PRO A 11 32.08 42.05 8.84
CA PRO A 11 32.06 40.59 8.80
C PRO A 11 30.60 40.13 8.70
N ALA A 12 30.33 39.32 7.67
CA ALA A 12 29.03 38.71 7.46
C ALA A 12 28.64 37.90 8.70
N ALA A 13 27.53 38.30 9.34
CA ALA A 13 26.88 37.52 10.38
C ALA A 13 26.56 36.13 9.80
N GLN A 14 27.36 35.16 10.22
CA GLN A 14 27.23 33.76 9.87
C GLN A 14 25.90 33.28 10.44
N ARG A 15 24.86 33.27 9.59
CA ARG A 15 23.56 32.70 9.93
C ARG A 15 23.81 31.24 10.26
N LEU A 16 23.79 30.90 11.55
CA LEU A 16 23.75 29.54 12.03
C LEU A 16 22.53 28.87 11.38
N ARG A 17 22.78 28.06 10.35
CA ARG A 17 21.79 27.11 9.86
C ARG A 17 21.58 26.13 11.01
N PRO A 18 20.34 25.89 11.48
CA PRO A 18 20.09 24.71 12.29
C PRO A 18 20.38 23.52 11.38
N SER A 19 21.50 22.83 11.63
CA SER A 19 21.71 21.48 11.13
C SER A 19 20.77 20.56 11.91
N ALA A 20 19.47 20.69 11.66
CA ALA A 20 18.52 19.66 11.99
C ALA A 20 18.79 18.53 11.01
N SER A 21 19.83 17.73 11.28
CA SER A 21 19.85 16.35 10.84
C SER A 21 18.57 15.75 11.41
N ILE A 22 17.54 15.65 10.56
CA ILE A 22 16.38 14.81 10.82
C ILE A 22 17.01 13.46 11.11
N VAL A 23 17.07 13.09 12.39
CA VAL A 23 17.48 11.76 12.82
C VAL A 23 16.64 10.81 11.98
N GLU A 24 17.28 9.89 11.25
CA GLU A 24 16.57 8.84 10.52
C GLU A 24 15.45 8.32 11.42
N ALA A 25 14.24 8.21 10.85
CA ALA A 25 13.06 7.83 11.61
C ALA A 25 13.36 6.52 12.36
N LEU A 26 13.60 6.64 13.67
CA LEU A 26 13.98 5.51 14.49
C LEU A 26 12.72 4.67 14.70
N ASP A 27 12.65 3.56 14.00
CA ASP A 27 11.53 2.62 14.14
C ASP A 27 11.81 1.70 15.33
N ILE A 28 10.99 1.83 16.37
CA ILE A 28 11.13 1.04 17.60
C ILE A 28 10.26 -0.20 17.44
N ALA A 29 10.88 -1.38 17.48
CA ALA A 29 10.13 -2.63 17.40
C ALA A 29 9.06 -2.67 18.52
N PRO A 30 7.82 -3.14 18.24
CA PRO A 30 6.75 -3.17 19.25
C PRO A 30 7.09 -3.95 20.53
N ASN A 31 8.00 -4.92 20.41
CA ASN A 31 8.45 -5.78 21.52
C ASN A 31 9.70 -5.23 22.23
N ASP A 32 10.21 -4.07 21.83
CA ASP A 32 11.37 -3.46 22.47
C ASP A 32 10.98 -2.97 23.89
N PRO A 33 11.76 -3.30 24.93
CA PRO A 33 11.43 -2.93 26.32
C PRO A 33 11.30 -1.40 26.52
N LEU A 34 11.91 -0.62 25.64
CA LEU A 34 11.87 0.83 25.67
C LEU A 34 10.44 1.39 25.45
N VAL A 35 9.60 0.67 24.71
CA VAL A 35 8.19 1.05 24.49
C VAL A 35 7.41 1.04 25.80
N ALA A 36 7.46 -0.08 26.53
CA ALA A 36 6.76 -0.24 27.81
C ALA A 36 7.28 0.75 28.88
N TYR A 37 8.60 1.02 28.85
CA TYR A 37 9.19 2.02 29.72
C TYR A 37 8.63 3.43 29.44
N PHE A 38 8.63 3.89 28.19
CA PHE A 38 8.15 5.23 27.84
C PHE A 38 6.64 5.41 27.95
N GLN A 39 5.86 4.33 27.84
CA GLN A 39 4.42 4.35 28.14
C GLN A 39 4.12 4.67 29.60
N SER A 40 4.98 4.22 30.53
CA SER A 40 4.79 4.38 31.98
C SER A 40 5.67 5.47 32.59
N ALA A 41 6.57 6.07 31.80
CA ALA A 41 7.48 7.10 32.27
C ALA A 41 6.72 8.37 32.73
N PRO A 42 7.11 9.00 33.86
CA PRO A 42 6.41 10.16 34.42
C PRO A 42 6.63 11.47 33.64
N GLY A 43 7.36 11.43 32.51
CA GLY A 43 7.68 12.59 31.68
C GLY A 43 9.05 12.46 31.04
N ALA A 44 9.75 13.58 30.87
CA ALA A 44 11.07 13.69 30.26
C ALA A 44 12.11 12.78 30.95
N VAL A 45 12.80 11.98 30.16
CA VAL A 45 13.80 11.00 30.60
C VAL A 45 15.16 11.32 30.00
N GLU A 46 16.19 11.28 30.82
CA GLU A 46 17.57 11.39 30.36
C GLU A 46 18.04 10.04 29.79
N VAL A 47 18.37 10.04 28.50
CA VAL A 47 18.72 8.81 27.75
C VAL A 47 19.98 8.15 28.30
N GLU A 48 20.92 8.94 28.81
CA GLU A 48 22.18 8.45 29.40
C GLU A 48 21.97 7.66 30.70
N LYS A 49 20.92 7.99 31.46
CA LYS A 49 20.59 7.32 32.72
C LYS A 49 19.83 6.00 32.53
N LEU A 50 19.42 5.70 31.30
CA LEU A 50 18.76 4.44 30.97
C LEU A 50 19.81 3.35 30.74
N ASP A 51 19.66 2.26 31.50
CA ASP A 51 20.44 1.04 31.34
C ASP A 51 19.49 -0.14 31.12
N MET A 52 19.31 -0.52 29.86
CA MET A 52 18.50 -1.65 29.44
C MET A 52 18.99 -2.16 28.08
N ASP A 53 18.81 -3.46 27.82
CA ASP A 53 19.10 -4.04 26.52
C ASP A 53 17.98 -3.70 25.52
N SER A 54 18.22 -2.66 24.73
CA SER A 54 17.29 -2.17 23.71
C SER A 54 18.09 -1.71 22.49
N ALA A 55 17.68 -2.17 21.31
CA ALA A 55 18.27 -1.71 20.05
C ALA A 55 17.94 -0.22 19.83
N ALA A 56 16.71 0.17 20.13
CA ALA A 56 16.27 1.56 20.03
C ALA A 56 17.05 2.48 20.97
N LEU A 57 17.31 2.06 22.22
CA LEU A 57 18.07 2.86 23.18
C LEU A 57 19.51 3.08 22.71
N ARG A 58 20.16 2.04 22.17
CA ARG A 58 21.51 2.17 21.59
C ARG A 58 21.52 3.16 20.43
N ALA A 59 20.50 3.12 19.58
CA ALA A 59 20.38 4.06 18.46
C ALA A 59 20.13 5.50 18.94
N LEU A 60 19.30 5.73 19.97
CA LEU A 60 19.11 7.05 20.58
C LEU A 60 20.43 7.61 21.14
N LYS A 61 21.21 6.78 21.84
CA LYS A 61 22.53 7.16 22.36
C LYS A 61 23.51 7.47 21.22
N ALA A 62 23.54 6.65 20.17
CA ALA A 62 24.39 6.86 19.00
C ALA A 62 24.03 8.14 18.22
N ALA A 63 22.74 8.50 18.19
CA ALA A 63 22.25 9.74 17.59
C ALA A 63 22.51 10.99 18.47
N GLY A 64 23.14 10.84 19.64
CA GLY A 64 23.45 11.95 20.53
C GLY A 64 22.23 12.54 21.26
N VAL A 65 21.14 11.77 21.37
CA VAL A 65 19.96 12.19 22.13
C VAL A 65 20.29 12.21 23.62
N LYS A 66 20.04 13.34 24.28
CA LYS A 66 20.29 13.55 25.71
C LYS A 66 19.01 13.44 26.53
N LEU A 67 17.91 14.00 26.02
CA LEU A 67 16.62 14.02 26.68
C LEU A 67 15.55 13.51 25.72
N THR A 68 14.70 12.61 26.20
CA THR A 68 13.54 12.10 25.46
C THR A 68 12.28 12.35 26.26
N VAL A 69 11.28 12.92 25.60
CA VAL A 69 9.98 13.20 26.21
C VAL A 69 8.95 12.30 25.51
N PRO A 70 8.29 11.38 26.22
CA PRO A 70 7.32 10.49 25.62
C PRO A 70 6.03 11.24 25.29
N LEU A 71 5.52 11.05 24.08
CA LEU A 71 4.22 11.53 23.63
C LEU A 71 3.20 10.43 23.91
N VAL A 72 2.59 10.45 25.09
CA VAL A 72 1.61 9.44 25.50
C VAL A 72 0.20 10.01 25.41
N GLY A 73 -0.71 9.26 24.79
CA GLY A 73 -2.13 9.61 24.69
C GLY A 73 -3.00 8.39 24.97
N GLN A 74 -3.97 8.53 25.88
CA GLN A 74 -4.85 7.42 26.31
C GLN A 74 -4.10 6.15 26.77
N GLY A 75 -2.90 6.30 27.34
CA GLY A 75 -2.08 5.18 27.82
C GLY A 75 -1.21 4.50 26.75
N GLU A 76 -1.25 4.98 25.50
CA GLU A 76 -0.38 4.48 24.44
C GLU A 76 0.71 5.50 24.09
N LEU A 77 1.90 4.99 23.80
CA LEU A 77 3.02 5.77 23.29
C LEU A 77 2.80 6.06 21.80
N ILE A 78 2.57 7.32 21.48
CA ILE A 78 2.33 7.83 20.12
C ILE A 78 3.65 8.17 19.42
N GLY A 79 4.67 8.54 20.20
CA GLY A 79 6.00 8.83 19.69
C GLY A 79 6.93 9.37 20.78
N LEU A 80 8.14 9.77 20.36
CA LEU A 80 9.17 10.33 21.23
C LEU A 80 9.59 11.70 20.70
N LEU A 81 9.63 12.70 21.58
CA LEU A 81 10.28 13.97 21.30
C LEU A 81 11.72 13.89 21.83
N ASN A 82 12.68 13.83 20.92
CA ASN A 82 14.10 13.66 21.23
C ASN A 82 14.83 15.00 21.13
N LEU A 83 15.63 15.31 22.15
CA LEU A 83 16.46 16.49 22.21
C LEU A 83 17.92 16.10 22.39
N GLY A 84 18.79 16.68 21.58
CA GLY A 84 20.25 16.55 21.71
C GLY A 84 20.81 17.42 22.83
N ALA A 85 22.14 17.57 22.85
CA ALA A 85 22.80 18.50 23.76
C ALA A 85 22.28 19.94 23.54
N ARG A 86 22.17 20.69 24.63
CA ARG A 86 21.80 22.10 24.58
C ARG A 86 22.95 22.89 23.92
N LEU A 87 22.61 23.96 23.19
CA LEU A 87 23.62 24.83 22.57
C LEU A 87 24.38 25.67 23.62
N SER A 88 23.75 25.92 24.76
CA SER A 88 24.47 26.38 25.95
C SER A 88 25.14 25.19 26.62
N GLU A 89 26.30 25.37 27.24
CA GLU A 89 27.03 24.35 28.01
C GLU A 89 26.33 23.90 29.31
N GLN A 90 25.00 24.05 29.40
CA GLN A 90 24.17 23.73 30.56
C GLN A 90 23.22 22.56 30.24
N ASP A 91 22.91 21.77 31.27
CA ASP A 91 21.90 20.71 31.19
C ASP A 91 20.47 21.24 31.11
N TYR A 92 19.52 20.37 30.75
CA TYR A 92 18.09 20.67 30.80
C TYR A 92 17.60 20.81 32.24
N SER A 93 17.10 22.00 32.57
CA SER A 93 16.57 22.31 33.90
C SER A 93 15.26 21.58 34.20
N SER A 94 14.81 21.63 35.47
CA SER A 94 13.48 21.14 35.86
C SER A 94 12.36 21.85 35.11
N ASP A 95 12.50 23.15 34.89
CA ASP A 95 11.49 23.99 34.25
C ASP A 95 11.38 23.66 32.76
N ASP A 96 12.53 23.43 32.10
CA ASP A 96 12.58 22.97 30.71
C ASP A 96 11.82 21.63 30.56
N ARG A 97 12.06 20.69 31.48
CA ARG A 97 11.39 19.38 31.47
C ARG A 97 9.89 19.50 31.70
N ALA A 98 9.47 20.35 32.64
CA ALA A 98 8.05 20.59 32.93
C ALA A 98 7.33 21.20 31.72
N LEU A 99 7.96 22.18 31.05
CA LEU A 99 7.44 22.77 29.83
C LEU A 99 7.32 21.73 28.72
N LEU A 100 8.38 20.96 28.47
CA LEU A 100 8.39 19.91 27.45
C LEU A 100 7.32 18.84 27.70
N ASN A 101 7.13 18.42 28.96
CA ASN A 101 6.08 17.48 29.33
C ASN A 101 4.69 18.05 29.04
N THR A 102 4.46 19.34 29.33
CA THR A 102 3.18 20.01 29.06
C THR A 102 2.91 20.07 27.56
N LEU A 103 3.93 20.44 26.77
CA LEU A 103 3.84 20.45 25.30
C LEU A 103 3.59 19.04 24.76
N ALA A 104 4.26 18.02 25.29
CA ALA A 104 4.08 16.64 24.88
C ALA A 104 2.64 16.16 25.17
N ALA A 105 2.11 16.45 26.36
CA ALA A 105 0.75 16.09 26.74
C ALA A 105 -0.32 16.77 25.86
N GLN A 106 -0.08 18.01 25.43
CA GLN A 106 -0.99 18.72 24.50
C GLN A 106 -0.83 18.26 23.04
N ALA A 107 0.39 17.97 22.60
CA ALA A 107 0.68 17.57 21.23
C ALA A 107 0.30 16.12 20.94
N ALA A 108 0.40 15.23 21.93
CA ALA A 108 0.20 13.79 21.71
C ALA A 108 -1.20 13.47 21.12
N PRO A 109 -2.33 13.98 21.66
CA PRO A 109 -3.64 13.74 21.05
C PRO A 109 -3.77 14.26 19.62
N ALA A 110 -3.20 15.44 19.33
CA ALA A 110 -3.23 16.03 17.99
C ALA A 110 -2.42 15.21 16.99
N LEU A 111 -1.24 14.74 17.38
CA LEU A 111 -0.39 13.87 16.57
C LEU A 111 -1.04 12.51 16.30
N ARG A 112 -1.72 11.94 17.31
CA ARG A 112 -2.50 10.70 17.16
C ARG A 112 -3.59 10.84 16.10
N VAL A 113 -4.36 11.92 16.16
CA VAL A 113 -5.40 12.20 15.16
C VAL A 113 -4.77 12.37 13.78
N ALA A 114 -3.68 13.14 13.67
CA ALA A 114 -2.98 13.34 12.40
C ALA A 114 -2.45 12.03 11.79
N GLN A 115 -1.88 11.14 12.61
CA GLN A 115 -1.41 9.82 12.18
C GLN A 115 -2.56 8.94 11.69
N LEU A 116 -3.68 8.88 12.43
CA LEU A 116 -4.86 8.12 12.05
C LEU A 116 -5.45 8.61 10.72
N VAL A 117 -5.62 9.92 10.56
CA VAL A 117 -6.10 10.51 9.31
C VAL A 117 -5.17 10.18 8.15
N ARG A 118 -3.85 10.30 8.35
CA ARG A 118 -2.87 9.97 7.32
C ARG A 118 -2.93 8.49 6.93
N GLN A 119 -3.06 7.58 7.90
CA GLN A 119 -3.19 6.15 7.64
C GLN A 119 -4.46 5.86 6.85
N GLN A 120 -5.60 6.40 7.27
CA GLN A 120 -6.87 6.25 6.56
C GLN A 120 -6.80 6.80 5.13
N GLN A 121 -6.13 7.93 4.90
CA GLN A 121 -5.93 8.49 3.57
C GLN A 121 -5.09 7.56 2.68
N ILE A 122 -4.01 6.98 3.21
CA ILE A 122 -3.17 6.04 2.46
C ILE A 122 -3.97 4.79 2.09
N GLU A 123 -4.72 4.23 3.04
CA GLU A 123 -5.57 3.05 2.81
C GLU A 123 -6.69 3.35 1.80
N ALA A 124 -7.34 4.52 1.91
CA ALA A 124 -8.37 4.95 0.98
C ALA A 124 -7.82 5.12 -0.45
N GLN A 125 -6.65 5.74 -0.61
CA GLN A 125 -5.99 5.89 -1.91
C GLN A 125 -5.60 4.53 -2.51
N ALA A 126 -5.09 3.60 -1.70
CA ALA A 126 -4.75 2.26 -2.16
C ALA A 126 -6.01 1.51 -2.65
N ARG A 127 -7.11 1.61 -1.89
CA ARG A 127 -8.39 1.02 -2.25
C ARG A 127 -8.96 1.63 -3.54
N GLU A 128 -8.94 2.94 -3.68
CA GLU A 128 -9.44 3.63 -4.88
C GLU A 128 -8.70 3.20 -6.14
N ARG A 129 -7.36 3.05 -6.06
CA ARG A 129 -6.53 2.54 -7.16
C ARG A 129 -6.92 1.12 -7.54
N LEU A 130 -7.07 0.22 -6.56
CA LEU A 130 -7.49 -1.16 -6.80
C LEU A 130 -8.89 -1.22 -7.43
N GLU A 131 -9.83 -0.42 -6.95
CA GLU A 131 -11.17 -0.33 -7.54
C GLU A 131 -11.13 0.17 -8.99
N GLN A 132 -10.24 1.11 -9.32
CA GLN A 132 -10.05 1.57 -10.70
C GLN A 132 -9.47 0.47 -11.61
N GLU A 133 -8.47 -0.27 -11.14
CA GLU A 133 -7.89 -1.40 -11.87
C GLU A 133 -8.94 -2.49 -12.14
N LEU A 134 -9.75 -2.82 -11.13
CA LEU A 134 -10.84 -3.79 -11.26
C LEU A 134 -11.95 -3.31 -12.20
N ARG A 135 -12.25 -2.00 -12.24
CA ARG A 135 -13.18 -1.42 -13.23
C ARG A 135 -12.68 -1.63 -14.66
N VAL A 136 -11.38 -1.41 -14.90
CA VAL A 136 -10.77 -1.64 -16.22
C VAL A 136 -10.83 -3.12 -16.59
N ALA A 137 -10.46 -4.02 -15.66
CA ALA A 137 -10.55 -5.46 -15.90
C ALA A 137 -11.97 -5.92 -16.24
N ARG A 138 -12.99 -5.38 -15.54
CA ARG A 138 -14.40 -5.65 -15.84
C ARG A 138 -14.80 -5.18 -17.23
N LEU A 139 -14.37 -3.99 -17.63
CA LEU A 139 -14.65 -3.48 -18.97
C LEU A 139 -14.05 -4.40 -20.04
N ILE A 140 -12.78 -4.80 -19.87
CA ILE A 140 -12.12 -5.75 -20.79
C ILE A 140 -12.89 -7.07 -20.85
N GLN A 141 -13.23 -7.66 -19.69
CA GLN A 141 -14.01 -8.91 -19.65
C GLN A 141 -15.37 -8.78 -20.36
N GLN A 142 -16.08 -7.67 -20.17
CA GLN A 142 -17.34 -7.43 -20.88
C GLN A 142 -17.16 -7.33 -22.39
N THR A 143 -16.03 -6.82 -22.88
CA THR A 143 -15.74 -6.81 -24.33
C THR A 143 -15.41 -8.19 -24.90
N LEU A 144 -14.99 -9.13 -24.04
CA LEU A 144 -14.75 -10.51 -24.44
C LEU A 144 -16.06 -11.31 -24.56
N LEU A 145 -17.11 -10.98 -23.81
CA LEU A 145 -18.38 -11.69 -23.94
C LEU A 145 -19.12 -11.29 -25.24
N PRO A 146 -19.95 -12.19 -25.80
CA PRO A 146 -20.79 -11.86 -26.95
C PRO A 146 -21.66 -10.62 -26.69
N LYS A 147 -21.58 -9.64 -27.58
CA LYS A 147 -22.39 -8.41 -27.52
C LYS A 147 -23.77 -8.58 -28.13
N GLU A 148 -23.88 -9.51 -29.07
CA GLU A 148 -25.10 -9.81 -29.80
C GLU A 148 -25.37 -11.31 -29.72
N LEU A 149 -26.65 -11.64 -29.60
CA LEU A 149 -27.11 -13.03 -29.59
C LEU A 149 -27.42 -13.46 -31.02
N PRO A 150 -27.14 -14.73 -31.38
CA PRO A 150 -27.39 -15.22 -32.72
C PRO A 150 -28.91 -15.28 -33.00
N ALA A 151 -29.30 -14.83 -34.19
CA ALA A 151 -30.66 -15.02 -34.68
C ALA A 151 -30.78 -16.39 -35.35
N LEU A 152 -31.51 -17.31 -34.71
CA LEU A 152 -31.68 -18.68 -35.16
C LEU A 152 -33.15 -18.95 -35.52
N PRO A 153 -33.48 -19.34 -36.77
CA PRO A 153 -34.84 -19.65 -37.15
C PRO A 153 -35.46 -20.72 -36.25
N GLY A 154 -36.59 -20.41 -35.61
CA GLY A 154 -37.30 -21.32 -34.72
C GLY A 154 -36.77 -21.39 -33.28
N TYR A 155 -35.78 -20.58 -32.92
CA TYR A 155 -35.22 -20.50 -31.57
C TYR A 155 -35.21 -19.07 -31.05
N GLU A 156 -35.46 -18.91 -29.76
CA GLU A 156 -35.23 -17.67 -29.01
C GLU A 156 -34.00 -17.87 -28.13
N VAL A 157 -33.02 -16.98 -28.25
CA VAL A 157 -31.77 -17.04 -27.48
C VAL A 157 -31.73 -15.85 -26.54
N ALA A 158 -31.49 -16.10 -25.27
CA ALA A 158 -31.30 -15.10 -24.23
C ALA A 158 -30.06 -15.44 -23.40
N ALA A 159 -29.33 -14.42 -22.95
CA ALA A 159 -28.19 -14.59 -22.06
C ALA A 159 -28.16 -13.49 -20.99
N TYR A 160 -27.74 -13.85 -19.79
CA TYR A 160 -27.52 -12.93 -18.68
C TYR A 160 -26.19 -13.26 -18.02
N TYR A 161 -25.37 -12.25 -17.78
CA TYR A 161 -24.06 -12.40 -17.15
C TYR A 161 -23.90 -11.43 -15.99
N GLN A 162 -23.64 -11.98 -14.80
CA GLN A 162 -23.41 -11.20 -13.59
C GLN A 162 -22.32 -11.88 -12.76
N PRO A 163 -21.10 -11.33 -12.72
CA PRO A 163 -20.03 -11.91 -11.92
C PRO A 163 -20.30 -11.71 -10.42
N ALA A 164 -19.85 -12.66 -9.59
CA ALA A 164 -19.96 -12.60 -8.13
C ALA A 164 -19.04 -11.53 -7.50
N GLN A 165 -17.97 -11.15 -8.19
CA GLN A 165 -17.05 -10.06 -7.83
C GLN A 165 -16.96 -9.03 -8.97
N ALA A 166 -15.88 -8.25 -9.04
CA ALA A 166 -15.66 -7.32 -10.14
C ALA A 166 -15.53 -8.04 -11.50
N VAL A 167 -14.94 -9.23 -11.51
CA VAL A 167 -14.77 -10.11 -12.68
C VAL A 167 -14.98 -11.58 -12.27
N GLY A 168 -15.36 -12.44 -13.22
CA GLY A 168 -15.66 -13.87 -12.98
C GLY A 168 -14.87 -14.83 -13.88
N GLY A 169 -14.91 -16.12 -13.54
CA GLY A 169 -14.39 -17.21 -14.37
C GLY A 169 -15.39 -17.70 -15.41
N ASP A 170 -16.67 -17.52 -15.15
CA ASP A 170 -17.76 -17.96 -16.02
C ASP A 170 -17.75 -17.18 -17.33
N PHE A 171 -18.11 -17.86 -18.41
CA PHE A 171 -18.30 -17.26 -19.73
C PHE A 171 -19.23 -18.08 -20.60
N TYR A 172 -19.71 -17.44 -21.67
CA TYR A 172 -20.37 -18.10 -22.77
C TYR A 172 -19.88 -17.50 -24.09
N ASP A 173 -20.01 -18.27 -25.17
CA ASP A 173 -19.66 -17.80 -26.51
C ASP A 173 -20.49 -18.47 -27.60
N PHE A 174 -20.59 -17.78 -28.73
CA PHE A 174 -21.25 -18.26 -29.94
C PHE A 174 -20.25 -18.28 -31.09
N LEU A 175 -20.02 -19.47 -31.65
CA LEU A 175 -18.99 -19.74 -32.65
C LEU A 175 -19.66 -20.09 -33.98
N TYR A 176 -19.58 -19.19 -34.96
CA TYR A 176 -20.00 -19.51 -36.33
C TYR A 176 -18.93 -20.38 -37.00
N LEU A 177 -19.27 -21.64 -37.28
CA LEU A 177 -18.35 -22.61 -37.86
C LEU A 177 -18.36 -22.52 -39.40
N PRO A 178 -17.26 -22.89 -40.08
CA PRO A 178 -17.16 -22.75 -41.55
C PRO A 178 -18.21 -23.54 -42.34
N ASP A 179 -18.77 -24.60 -41.76
CA ASP A 179 -19.80 -25.43 -42.37
C ASP A 179 -21.23 -24.91 -42.15
N GLY A 180 -21.37 -23.70 -41.60
CA GLY A 180 -22.65 -23.04 -41.35
C GLY A 180 -23.34 -23.47 -40.05
N ARG A 181 -22.72 -24.35 -39.24
CA ARG A 181 -23.21 -24.67 -37.90
C ARG A 181 -22.87 -23.58 -36.90
N LEU A 182 -23.64 -23.52 -35.82
CA LEU A 182 -23.36 -22.67 -34.66
C LEU A 182 -22.89 -23.54 -33.48
N GLY A 183 -21.71 -23.24 -32.96
CA GLY A 183 -21.23 -23.75 -31.69
C GLY A 183 -21.67 -22.86 -30.54
N LEU A 184 -22.18 -23.47 -29.47
CA LEU A 184 -22.46 -22.82 -28.19
C LEU A 184 -21.43 -23.29 -27.17
N VAL A 185 -20.79 -22.34 -26.49
CA VAL A 185 -19.85 -22.61 -25.39
C VAL A 185 -20.42 -22.00 -24.13
N VAL A 186 -20.36 -22.76 -23.04
CA VAL A 186 -20.51 -22.25 -21.67
C VAL A 186 -19.38 -22.87 -20.87
N GLY A 187 -18.66 -22.04 -20.13
CA GLY A 187 -17.56 -22.48 -19.29
C GLY A 187 -17.64 -21.84 -17.91
N ASP A 188 -17.22 -22.61 -16.92
CA ASP A 188 -17.07 -22.20 -15.52
C ASP A 188 -15.63 -22.53 -15.12
N VAL A 189 -14.90 -21.51 -14.67
CA VAL A 189 -13.50 -21.64 -14.27
C VAL A 189 -13.44 -21.59 -12.76
N THR A 190 -12.75 -22.56 -12.15
CA THR A 190 -12.56 -22.62 -10.71
C THR A 190 -12.03 -21.29 -10.15
N ASP A 191 -12.47 -20.96 -8.93
CA ASP A 191 -12.25 -19.68 -8.24
C ASP A 191 -13.01 -18.49 -8.82
N LYS A 192 -12.57 -17.28 -8.48
CA LYS A 192 -13.23 -16.01 -8.79
C LYS A 192 -12.23 -14.86 -8.80
N GLY A 193 -12.64 -13.73 -9.35
CA GLY A 193 -11.79 -12.56 -9.46
C GLY A 193 -10.78 -12.66 -10.61
N VAL A 194 -9.70 -11.90 -10.50
CA VAL A 194 -8.78 -11.65 -11.63
C VAL A 194 -8.11 -12.93 -12.18
N PRO A 195 -7.60 -13.87 -11.34
CA PRO A 195 -7.00 -15.09 -11.87
C PRO A 195 -7.97 -15.92 -12.72
N ALA A 196 -9.19 -16.15 -12.23
CA ALA A 196 -10.22 -16.91 -12.95
C ALA A 196 -10.61 -16.22 -14.26
N ALA A 197 -10.71 -14.89 -14.27
CA ALA A 197 -10.99 -14.10 -15.46
C ALA A 197 -9.90 -14.20 -16.53
N LEU A 198 -8.62 -14.33 -16.14
CA LEU A 198 -7.51 -14.53 -17.07
C LEU A 198 -7.55 -15.92 -17.71
N VAL A 199 -7.74 -16.97 -16.91
CA VAL A 199 -7.89 -18.33 -17.43
C VAL A 199 -9.10 -18.43 -18.35
N MET A 200 -10.22 -17.79 -17.99
CA MET A 200 -11.40 -17.68 -18.85
C MET A 200 -11.06 -17.03 -20.20
N ALA A 201 -10.38 -15.88 -20.20
CA ALA A 201 -10.04 -15.15 -21.41
C ALA A 201 -9.14 -15.98 -22.35
N THR A 202 -8.16 -16.67 -21.79
CA THR A 202 -7.28 -17.60 -22.52
C THR A 202 -8.07 -18.78 -23.07
N THR A 203 -8.86 -19.46 -22.23
CA THR A 203 -9.69 -20.61 -22.60
C THR A 203 -10.61 -20.28 -23.77
N ARG A 204 -11.33 -19.15 -23.67
CA ARG A 204 -12.22 -18.66 -24.73
C ARG A 204 -11.46 -18.40 -26.04
N SER A 205 -10.28 -17.79 -25.96
CA SER A 205 -9.47 -17.46 -27.14
C SER A 205 -8.97 -18.73 -27.84
N ILE A 206 -8.51 -19.72 -27.09
CA ILE A 206 -8.08 -21.02 -27.62
C ILE A 206 -9.28 -21.77 -28.23
N LEU A 207 -10.43 -21.82 -27.53
CA LEU A 207 -11.65 -22.42 -28.06
C LEU A 207 -12.06 -21.82 -29.42
N ARG A 208 -12.02 -20.49 -29.54
CA ARG A 208 -12.29 -19.79 -30.80
C ARG A 208 -11.34 -20.19 -31.92
N ALA A 209 -10.06 -20.36 -31.61
CA ALA A 209 -9.06 -20.76 -32.58
C ALA A 209 -9.23 -22.24 -33.00
N SER A 210 -9.41 -23.14 -32.03
CA SER A 210 -9.51 -24.58 -32.24
C SER A 210 -10.83 -25.03 -32.89
N ALA A 211 -11.91 -24.27 -32.72
CA ALA A 211 -13.21 -24.62 -33.30
C ALA A 211 -13.30 -24.40 -34.82
N LEU A 212 -12.37 -23.64 -35.42
CA LEU A 212 -12.42 -23.30 -36.85
C LEU A 212 -12.11 -24.49 -37.78
N ASP A 213 -11.51 -25.57 -37.28
CA ASP A 213 -11.08 -26.70 -38.10
C ASP A 213 -12.18 -27.75 -38.37
N GLY A 214 -13.44 -27.44 -38.06
CA GLY A 214 -14.59 -28.32 -38.34
C GLY A 214 -14.63 -29.60 -37.49
N ALA A 215 -13.78 -29.68 -36.46
CA ALA A 215 -13.67 -30.81 -35.54
C ALA A 215 -14.92 -30.99 -34.66
N SER A 216 -15.09 -32.19 -34.10
CA SER A 216 -16.16 -32.45 -33.13
C SER A 216 -15.90 -31.71 -31.81
N PRO A 217 -16.93 -31.37 -31.02
CA PRO A 217 -16.76 -30.68 -29.73
C PRO A 217 -15.77 -31.38 -28.79
N GLY A 218 -15.78 -32.72 -28.75
CA GLY A 218 -14.84 -33.49 -27.92
C GLY A 218 -13.38 -33.30 -28.34
N GLN A 219 -13.10 -33.30 -29.64
CA GLN A 219 -11.75 -33.07 -30.17
C GLN A 219 -11.28 -31.63 -29.91
N VAL A 220 -12.17 -30.64 -30.06
CA VAL A 220 -11.87 -29.25 -29.75
C VAL A 220 -11.50 -29.10 -28.26
N LEU A 221 -12.27 -29.75 -27.37
CA LEU A 221 -11.98 -29.72 -25.92
C LEU A 221 -10.67 -30.43 -25.57
N GLU A 222 -10.33 -31.53 -26.24
CA GLU A 222 -9.06 -32.24 -26.06
C GLU A 222 -7.87 -31.34 -26.44
N TRP A 223 -7.93 -30.66 -27.58
CA TRP A 223 -6.89 -29.71 -27.98
C TRP A 223 -6.78 -28.51 -27.04
N VAL A 224 -7.92 -27.97 -26.62
CA VAL A 224 -7.96 -26.86 -25.65
C VAL A 224 -7.35 -27.30 -24.33
N ASN A 225 -7.65 -28.51 -23.87
CA ASN A 225 -7.05 -29.08 -22.66
C ASN A 225 -5.54 -29.20 -22.78
N ASP A 226 -5.03 -29.77 -23.88
CA ASP A 226 -3.60 -29.95 -24.10
C ASP A 226 -2.83 -28.63 -24.14
N LEU A 227 -3.47 -27.56 -24.61
CA LEU A 227 -2.91 -26.21 -24.64
C LEU A 227 -3.01 -25.50 -23.29
N LEU A 228 -4.07 -25.71 -22.52
CA LEU A 228 -4.30 -25.02 -21.24
C LEU A 228 -3.57 -25.66 -20.06
N CYS A 229 -3.54 -27.00 -19.98
CA CYS A 229 -2.98 -27.73 -18.84
C CYS A 229 -1.55 -27.31 -18.46
N PRO A 230 -0.62 -27.06 -19.42
CA PRO A 230 0.73 -26.60 -19.11
C PRO A 230 0.80 -25.21 -18.47
N ASP A 231 -0.16 -24.34 -18.79
CA ASP A 231 -0.15 -22.92 -18.42
C ASP A 231 -1.02 -22.62 -17.17
N ILE A 232 -1.86 -23.56 -16.75
CA ILE A 232 -2.70 -23.42 -15.55
C ILE A 232 -1.87 -23.71 -14.29
N PRO A 233 -1.88 -22.81 -13.29
CA PRO A 233 -1.18 -23.04 -12.03
C PRO A 233 -1.69 -24.30 -11.29
N PRO A 234 -0.81 -25.08 -10.62
CA PRO A 234 -1.15 -26.37 -10.01
C PRO A 234 -2.05 -26.31 -8.76
N LYS A 235 -2.78 -25.20 -8.54
CA LYS A 235 -3.68 -24.97 -7.39
C LYS A 235 -4.96 -24.21 -7.77
N MET A 236 -5.29 -24.18 -9.06
CA MET A 236 -6.59 -23.77 -9.57
C MET A 236 -7.49 -24.99 -9.77
#